data_AF-A0A2D7F429-F1
#
_entry.id   AF-A0A2D7F429-F1
#
_cell.length_a   1.000
_cell.length_b   1.000
_cell.length_c   1.000
_cell.angle_alpha   90.00
_cell.angle_beta   90.00
_cell.angle_gamma   90.00
#
_symmetry.space_group_name_H-M   'P 1'
#
loop_
_entity.id
_entity.type
_entity.pdbx_description
1 polymer ?
#
loop_
_entity_poly.entity_id
_entity_poly.type
_entity_poly.pdbx_seq_one_letter_code
_entity_poly.pdbx_strand_id
1 'polypeptide(L)' 'SADIAVVHLDNGLDAGLDVGMTASVYRGVEKIGTVILVATEQYQSAALILELNESRVIEAGDYVQLNTFRNS' A
#
# COMPACT_ATOMS: atom_id res chain seq x y z
N SER A 1 19.07 -12.17 1.29
CA SER A 1 18.58 -11.06 0.46
C SER A 1 17.30 -10.59 1.10
N ALA A 2 17.23 -9.37 1.61
CA ALA A 2 15.93 -8.78 1.91
C ALA A 2 15.38 -8.33 0.56
N ASP A 3 14.57 -9.16 -0.07
CA ASP A 3 13.92 -8.77 -1.32
C ASP A 3 12.95 -7.64 -0.99
N ILE A 4 13.37 -6.42 -1.29
CA ILE A 4 12.56 -5.22 -1.19
C ILE A 4 11.43 -5.40 -2.21
N ALA A 5 10.27 -5.83 -1.74
CA ALA A 5 9.09 -6.03 -2.57
C ALA A 5 8.33 -4.70 -2.69
N VAL A 6 8.22 -4.22 -3.92
CA VAL A 6 7.37 -3.08 -4.29
C VAL A 6 6.09 -3.63 -4.91
N VAL A 7 4.94 -3.06 -4.53
CA VAL A 7 3.65 -3.35 -5.16
C VAL A 7 3.13 -2.13 -5.90
N HIS A 8 2.48 -2.36 -7.02
CA HIS A 8 1.72 -1.35 -7.74
C HIS A 8 0.29 -1.34 -7.21
N LEU A 9 -0.26 -0.15 -7.04
CA LEU A 9 -1.62 0.08 -6.58
C LEU A 9 -2.38 0.85 -7.65
N ASP A 10 -3.63 0.45 -7.84
CA ASP A 10 -4.58 1.23 -8.61
C ASP A 10 -4.89 2.53 -7.85
N ASN A 11 -5.05 3.62 -8.60
CA ASN A 11 -5.25 4.99 -8.11
C ASN A 11 -3.99 5.63 -7.50
N GLY A 12 -4.02 6.94 -7.39
CA GLY A 12 -2.92 7.72 -6.85
C GLY A 12 -3.42 9.00 -6.21
N LEU A 13 -2.96 10.14 -6.71
CA LEU A 13 -3.31 11.45 -6.16
C LEU A 13 -4.82 11.70 -6.17
N ASP A 14 -5.56 11.16 -7.14
CA ASP A 14 -7.02 11.28 -7.24
C ASP A 14 -7.78 10.61 -6.09
N ALA A 15 -7.24 9.51 -5.57
CA ALA A 15 -7.70 8.82 -4.37
C ALA A 15 -7.10 9.39 -3.07
N GLY A 16 -6.32 10.48 -3.16
CA GLY A 16 -5.66 11.11 -2.03
C GLY A 16 -4.43 10.37 -1.51
N LEU A 17 -3.87 9.44 -2.30
CA LEU A 17 -2.61 8.76 -1.98
C LEU A 17 -1.44 9.70 -2.26
N ASP A 18 -0.55 9.88 -1.28
CA ASP A 18 0.65 10.71 -1.43
C ASP A 18 1.90 9.98 -0.90
N VAL A 19 3.08 10.37 -1.37
CA VAL A 19 4.36 9.78 -0.96
C VAL A 19 4.56 9.97 0.54
N GLY A 20 5.03 8.91 1.20
CA GLY A 20 5.26 8.88 2.64
C GLY A 20 4.04 8.50 3.48
N MET A 21 2.84 8.44 2.89
CA MET A 21 1.68 7.89 3.58
C MET A 21 1.83 6.40 3.82
N THR A 22 1.28 5.91 4.93
CA THR A 22 1.21 4.47 5.22
C THR A 22 -0.22 3.95 5.03
N ALA A 23 -0.33 2.72 4.57
CA ALA A 23 -1.61 2.06 4.38
C ALA A 23 -1.58 0.61 4.89
N SER A 24 -2.70 0.15 5.42
CA SER A 24 -2.91 -1.26 5.77
C SER A 24 -3.46 -1.99 4.54
N VAL A 25 -2.92 -3.17 4.24
CA VAL A 25 -3.37 -4.04 3.13
C VAL A 25 -4.37 -5.06 3.67
N TYR A 26 -5.49 -5.23 2.97
CA TYR A 26 -6.57 -6.12 3.36
C TYR A 26 -6.93 -7.12 2.26
N ARG A 27 -7.25 -8.35 2.68
CA ARG A 27 -7.93 -9.37 1.88
C ARG A 27 -9.29 -9.65 2.49
N GLY A 28 -10.35 -9.17 1.84
CA GLY A 28 -11.68 -9.15 2.46
C GLY A 28 -11.64 -8.33 3.76
N VAL A 29 -11.93 -8.96 4.90
CA VAL A 29 -11.88 -8.29 6.23
C VAL A 29 -10.57 -8.49 6.97
N GLU A 30 -9.66 -9.32 6.47
CA GLU A 30 -8.38 -9.66 7.13
C GLU A 30 -7.31 -8.63 6.75
N LYS A 31 -6.67 -8.00 7.74
CA LYS A 31 -5.45 -7.21 7.51
C LYS A 31 -4.30 -8.18 7.28
N ILE A 32 -3.64 -8.11 6.12
CA ILE A 32 -2.55 -9.00 5.73
C ILE A 32 -1.16 -8.35 5.75
N GLY A 33 -1.10 -7.02 5.87
CA GLY A 33 0.18 -6.31 5.89
C GLY A 33 0.06 -4.80 5.97
N THR A 34 1.21 -4.14 5.86
CA THR A 34 1.34 -2.68 5.86
C THR A 34 2.34 -2.25 4.77
N VAL A 35 2.03 -1.14 4.09
CA VAL A 35 2.86 -0.55 3.04
C VAL A 35 3.09 0.94 3.29
N ILE A 36 4.15 1.50 2.69
CA ILE A 36 4.38 2.94 2.57
C ILE A 36 4.40 3.34 1.10
N LEU A 37 3.68 4.41 0.75
CA LEU A 37 3.65 4.95 -0.60
C LEU A 37 5.00 5.60 -0.92
N VAL A 38 5.64 5.18 -2.00
CA VAL A 38 6.99 5.65 -2.40
C VAL A 38 7.00 6.38 -3.75
N ALA A 39 5.96 6.19 -4.57
CA ALA A 39 5.70 6.98 -5.76
C ALA A 39 4.20 7.07 -5.99
N THR A 40 3.71 8.25 -6.38
CA THR A 40 2.30 8.49 -6.69
C THR A 40 2.20 9.32 -7.96
N GLU A 41 1.33 8.89 -8.85
CA GLU A 41 0.93 9.60 -10.06
C GLU A 41 -0.57 9.89 -9.97
N GLN A 42 -1.17 10.49 -10.99
CA GLN A 42 -2.59 10.84 -10.93
C GLN A 42 -3.52 9.64 -10.72
N TYR A 43 -3.23 8.49 -11.35
CA TYR A 43 -4.12 7.31 -11.39
C TYR A 43 -3.47 6.00 -10.93
N GLN A 44 -2.23 6.07 -10.44
CA GLN A 44 -1.49 4.89 -10.00
C GLN A 44 -0.49 5.28 -8.93
N SER A 45 -0.08 4.31 -8.14
CA SER A 45 0.97 4.49 -7.16
C SER A 45 1.79 3.22 -6.99
N ALA A 46 2.98 3.38 -6.39
CA ALA A 46 3.82 2.28 -5.97
C ALA A 46 4.08 2.38 -4.48
N ALA A 47 4.05 1.24 -3.80
CA ALA A 47 4.25 1.15 -2.37
C ALA A 47 5.31 0.11 -2.02
N LEU A 48 6.14 0.45 -1.04
CA LEU A 48 7.07 -0.50 -0.43
C LEU A 48 6.34 -1.31 0.65
N ILE A 49 6.49 -2.63 0.61
CA ILE A 49 5.99 -3.51 1.66
C ILE A 49 6.85 -3.33 2.92
N LEU A 50 6.22 -2.93 4.02
CA LEU A 50 6.86 -2.82 5.34
C LEU A 50 6.74 -4.11 6.13
N GLU A 51 5.56 -4.75 6.07
CA GLU A 51 5.23 -5.94 6.82
C GLU A 51 4.18 -6.76 6.08
N LEU A 52 4.32 -8.09 6.14
CA LEU A 52 3.29 -9.05 5.78
C LEU A 52 3.11 -10.03 6.93
N ASN A 53 1.86 -10.45 7.17
CA ASN A 53 1.60 -11.57 8.06
C ASN A 53 2.26 -12.83 7.50
N GLU A 54 2.72 -13.71 8.40
CA GLU A 54 3.44 -14.93 8.02
C GLU A 54 2.66 -15.74 6.96
N SER A 55 3.36 -16.18 5.91
CA SER A 55 2.83 -16.97 4.78
C SER A 55 1.84 -16.26 3.85
N ARG A 56 1.63 -14.95 3.97
CA ARG A 56 0.79 -14.18 3.01
C ARG A 56 1.64 -13.50 1.94
N VAL A 57 1.07 -13.38 0.75
CA VAL A 57 1.55 -12.53 -0.35
C VAL A 57 0.45 -11.56 -0.75
N ILE A 58 0.82 -10.39 -1.25
CA ILE A 58 -0.14 -9.43 -1.82
C ILE A 58 -0.51 -9.92 -3.23
N GLU A 59 -1.81 -9.97 -3.52
CA GLU A 59 -2.37 -10.43 -4.79
C GLU A 59 -3.31 -9.38 -5.38
N ALA A 60 -3.59 -9.49 -6.68
CA ALA A 60 -4.60 -8.65 -7.32
C ALA A 60 -5.98 -8.85 -6.65
N GLY A 61 -6.66 -7.75 -6.33
CA GLY A 61 -7.93 -7.75 -5.60
C GLY A 61 -7.79 -7.50 -4.10
N ASP A 62 -6.59 -7.59 -3.52
CA ASP A 62 -6.32 -6.99 -2.22
C ASP A 62 -6.45 -5.47 -2.33
N TYR A 63 -6.88 -4.81 -1.25
CA TYR A 63 -7.08 -3.36 -1.24
C TYR A 63 -6.32 -2.71 -0.09
N VAL A 64 -6.02 -1.43 -0.25
CA VAL A 64 -5.33 -0.63 0.75
C VAL A 64 -6.29 0.32 1.45
N GLN A 65 -6.08 0.53 2.74
CA GLN A 65 -6.76 1.56 3.52
C GLN A 65 -5.69 2.47 4.13
N LEU A 66 -5.76 3.77 3.83
CA LEU A 66 -4.84 4.76 4.41
C LEU A 66 -4.93 4.77 5.94
N ASN A 67 -3.78 4.64 6.59
CA ASN A 67 -3.66 4.77 8.05
C ASN A 67 -3.39 6.23 8.44
N THR A 68 -2.69 6.96 7.57
CA THR A 68 -2.28 8.35 7.80
C THR A 68 -2.92 9.23 6.74
N PHE A 69 -3.66 10.24 7.20
CA PHE A 69 -4.04 11.37 6.36
C PHE A 69 -2.98 12.46 6.50
N ARG A 70 -2.76 13.22 5.43
CA ARG A 70 -1.83 14.35 5.45
C ARG A 70 -2.24 15.28 6.60
N ASN A 71 -1.37 15.48 7.58
CA ASN A 71 -1.51 16.63 8.47
C ASN A 71 -1.17 17.84 7.62
N SER A 72 -2.21 18.60 7.27
CA SER A 72 -2.11 19.92 6.66
C SER A 72 -1.37 20.89 7.57
#